data_AF-A0A3D3DSI3-F1
#
_entry.id   AF-A0A3D3DSI3-F1
#
_cell.length_a   1.000
_cell.length_b   1.000
_cell.length_c   1.000
_cell.angle_alpha   90.00
_cell.angle_beta   90.00
_cell.angle_gamma   90.00
#
_symmetry.space_group_name_H-M   'P 1'
#
loop_
_entity.id
_entity.type
_entity.pdbx_description
1 polymer ?
#
loop_
_entity_poly.entity_id
_entity_poly.type
_entity_poly.pdbx_seq_one_letter_code
_entity_poly.pdbx_strand_id
1 'polypeptide(L)'
;MNRGSSVILAIVSALLLCSCGETEQKRRTTGYKGEARSNAFLAAKRLLEKYNHEVDQRSGLGDLDYGTSTIFLSPSSMNTMGRAKRLMDWVEQGGHLVFMISGGERSGNDFQIKPTSWSMFDEESSGMLYLFEQLGVEVVDLDTE
;
A
#
# COMPACT_ATOMS: atom_id res chain seq x y z
N MET A 1 29.55 -53.14 -33.76
CA MET A 1 29.17 -52.03 -32.85
C MET A 1 27.68 -52.16 -32.56
N ASN A 2 27.31 -52.64 -31.36
CA ASN A 2 25.94 -53.05 -31.05
C ASN A 2 25.00 -51.85 -30.95
N ARG A 3 23.91 -51.86 -31.73
CA ARG A 3 22.89 -50.79 -31.78
C ARG A 3 22.34 -50.43 -30.40
N GLY A 4 22.32 -51.38 -29.45
CA GLY A 4 21.94 -51.15 -28.05
C GLY A 4 22.90 -50.25 -27.26
N SER A 5 24.22 -50.34 -27.49
CA SER A 5 25.20 -49.50 -26.77
C SER A 5 25.10 -48.02 -27.18
N SER A 6 24.82 -47.73 -28.46
CA SER A 6 24.65 -46.35 -28.93
C SER A 6 23.39 -45.68 -28.37
N VAL A 7 22.31 -46.45 -28.19
CA VAL A 7 21.07 -45.94 -27.58
C VAL A 7 21.27 -45.63 -26.10
N ILE A 8 21.96 -46.52 -25.36
CA ILE A 8 22.28 -46.28 -23.95
C ILE A 8 23.17 -45.05 -23.79
N LEU A 9 24.18 -44.88 -24.65
CA LEU A 9 25.06 -43.71 -24.61
C LEU A 9 24.30 -42.41 -24.89
N ALA A 10 23.35 -42.43 -25.81
CA ALA A 10 22.50 -41.27 -26.13
C ALA A 10 21.56 -40.91 -24.97
N ILE A 11 20.98 -41.90 -24.29
CA ILE A 11 20.10 -41.68 -23.13
C ILE A 11 20.91 -41.12 -21.95
N VAL A 12 22.11 -41.65 -21.69
CA VAL A 12 23.00 -41.14 -20.64
C VAL A 12 23.44 -39.70 -20.91
N SER A 13 23.76 -39.37 -22.18
CA SER A 13 24.11 -38.01 -22.58
C SER A 13 22.93 -37.03 -22.42
N ALA A 14 21.72 -37.44 -22.78
CA ALA A 14 20.51 -36.63 -22.60
C ALA A 14 20.19 -36.37 -21.12
N LEU A 15 20.42 -37.35 -20.25
CA LEU A 15 20.21 -37.20 -18.80
C LEU A 15 21.24 -36.26 -18.16
N LEU A 16 22.49 -36.25 -18.63
CA LEU A 16 23.54 -35.34 -18.16
C LEU A 16 23.29 -33.88 -18.58
N LEU A 17 22.72 -33.65 -19.77
CA LEU A 17 22.37 -32.30 -20.25
C LEU A 17 21.14 -31.70 -19.55
N CYS A 18 20.31 -32.51 -18.90
CA CYS A 18 19.19 -32.05 -18.09
C CYS A 18 19.58 -31.82 -16.61
N SER A 19 20.82 -32.12 -16.22
CA SER A 19 21.27 -32.04 -14.84
C SER A 19 21.94 -30.70 -14.53
N CYS A 20 21.25 -29.91 -13.69
CA CYS A 20 21.81 -29.00 -12.71
C CYS A 20 22.58 -27.77 -13.19
N GLY A 21 21.84 -26.68 -13.42
CA GLY A 21 22.33 -25.36 -13.02
C GLY A 21 22.41 -25.26 -11.48
N GLU A 22 23.37 -24.48 -10.97
CA GLU A 22 23.50 -24.21 -9.54
C GLU A 22 22.22 -23.55 -9.00
N THR A 23 21.67 -24.11 -7.92
CA THR A 23 20.50 -23.53 -7.27
C THR A 23 20.96 -22.60 -6.15
N GLU A 24 20.72 -21.31 -6.34
CA GLU A 24 20.99 -20.32 -5.29
C GLU A 24 19.78 -20.20 -4.35
N GLN A 25 20.04 -20.35 -3.05
CA GLN A 25 19.06 -20.04 -2.02
C GLN A 25 18.90 -18.51 -1.89
N LYS A 26 17.86 -17.96 -2.51
CA LYS A 26 17.53 -16.53 -2.39
C LYS A 26 16.52 -16.31 -1.28
N ARG A 27 16.94 -15.61 -0.21
CA ARG A 27 16.02 -15.08 0.81
C ARG A 27 15.19 -13.96 0.19
N ARG A 28 13.87 -14.12 0.15
CA ARG A 28 12.94 -13.06 -0.28
C ARG A 28 12.14 -12.56 0.91
N THR A 29 12.09 -11.25 1.07
CA THR A 29 11.19 -10.63 2.05
C THR A 29 9.77 -10.67 1.50
N THR A 30 8.89 -11.40 2.20
CA THR A 30 7.50 -11.63 1.75
C THR A 30 6.54 -10.52 2.15
N GLY A 31 7.02 -9.49 2.86
CA GLY A 31 6.22 -8.39 3.37
C GLY A 31 5.79 -8.54 4.84
N TYR A 32 4.89 -7.65 5.25
CA TYR A 32 4.29 -7.65 6.58
C TYR A 32 3.50 -8.94 6.87
N LYS A 33 3.47 -9.33 8.15
CA LYS A 33 2.79 -10.54 8.65
C LYS A 33 1.78 -10.19 9.75
N GLY A 34 0.79 -11.05 9.95
CA GLY A 34 -0.24 -10.87 10.96
C GLY A 34 -1.08 -9.61 10.72
N GLU A 35 -1.45 -8.91 11.79
CA GLU A 35 -2.27 -7.69 11.75
C GLU A 35 -1.64 -6.57 10.91
N ALA A 36 -0.30 -6.48 10.90
CA ALA A 36 0.43 -5.49 10.09
C ALA A 36 0.22 -5.68 8.58
N ARG A 37 -0.19 -6.88 8.14
CA ARG A 37 -0.53 -7.13 6.73
C ARG A 37 -1.84 -6.46 6.31
N SER A 38 -2.75 -6.21 7.25
CA SER A 38 -4.09 -5.68 6.96
C SER A 38 -4.37 -4.31 7.59
N ASN A 39 -3.48 -3.83 8.45
CA ASN A 39 -3.58 -2.53 9.10
C ASN A 39 -2.26 -1.78 8.90
N ALA A 40 -2.23 -0.89 7.91
CA ALA A 40 -1.08 -0.05 7.62
C ALA A 40 -0.76 0.94 8.78
N PHE A 41 -1.76 1.28 9.59
CA PHE A 41 -1.63 2.18 10.73
C PHE A 41 -1.40 1.44 12.06
N LEU A 42 -1.07 0.14 12.03
CA LEU A 42 -0.90 -0.65 13.25
C LEU A 42 0.17 -0.09 14.20
N ALA A 43 1.28 0.41 13.64
CA ALA A 43 2.34 1.03 14.44
C ALA A 43 1.83 2.30 15.15
N ALA A 44 1.08 3.15 14.44
CA ALA A 44 0.48 4.36 15.01
C ALA A 44 -0.54 4.01 16.10
N LYS A 45 -1.42 3.04 15.85
CA LYS A 45 -2.38 2.52 16.83
C LYS A 45 -1.68 2.08 18.12
N ARG A 46 -0.69 1.19 18.02
CA ARG A 46 0.06 0.67 19.19
C ARG A 46 0.80 1.77 19.94
N LEU A 47 1.32 2.77 19.21
CA LEU A 47 1.99 3.91 19.81
C LEU A 47 1.00 4.74 20.64
N LEU A 48 -0.15 5.08 20.08
CA LEU A 48 -1.19 5.87 20.74
C LEU A 48 -1.81 5.12 21.94
N GLU A 49 -2.11 3.84 21.78
CA GLU A 49 -2.58 2.98 22.88
C GLU A 49 -1.56 2.90 24.03
N LYS A 50 -0.27 2.82 23.71
CA LYS A 50 0.82 2.85 24.71
C LYS A 50 0.83 4.15 25.53
N TYR A 51 0.34 5.25 24.96
CA TYR A 51 0.18 6.54 25.66
C TYR A 51 -1.22 6.75 26.24
N ASN A 52 -2.02 5.67 26.38
CA ASN A 52 -3.38 5.68 26.93
C ASN A 52 -4.40 6.50 26.13
N HIS A 53 -4.21 6.61 24.80
CA HIS A 53 -5.24 7.11 23.92
C HIS A 53 -6.20 5.99 23.50
N GLU A 54 -7.49 6.31 23.40
CA GLU A 54 -8.48 5.44 22.80
C GLU A 54 -8.36 5.51 21.27
N VAL A 55 -8.13 4.37 20.63
CA VAL A 55 -7.91 4.29 19.18
C VAL A 55 -8.77 3.21 18.58
N ASP A 56 -9.52 3.58 17.55
CA ASP A 56 -10.34 2.65 16.77
C ASP A 56 -9.83 2.58 15.32
N GLN A 57 -9.95 1.40 14.71
CA GLN A 57 -9.65 1.20 13.29
C GLN A 57 -10.95 0.89 12.56
N ARG A 58 -11.35 1.77 11.63
CA ARG A 58 -12.56 1.61 10.83
C ARG A 58 -12.23 1.48 9.35
N SER A 59 -13.07 0.76 8.60
CA SER A 59 -12.95 0.61 7.15
C SER A 59 -13.56 1.78 6.36
N GLY A 60 -14.10 2.78 7.05
CA GLY A 60 -14.70 3.98 6.47
C GLY A 60 -14.44 5.19 7.34
N LEU A 61 -14.93 6.35 6.91
CA LEU A 61 -14.67 7.62 7.59
C LEU A 61 -15.28 7.68 9.01
N GLY A 62 -16.21 6.77 9.31
CA GLY A 62 -16.89 6.70 10.60
C GLY A 62 -17.81 7.89 10.82
N ASP A 63 -18.08 8.16 12.09
CA ASP A 63 -18.85 9.31 12.52
C ASP A 63 -17.86 10.45 12.76
N LEU A 64 -18.06 11.55 12.02
CA LEU A 64 -17.30 12.79 12.19
C LEU A 64 -17.95 13.63 13.29
N ASP A 65 -18.03 13.06 14.48
CA ASP A 65 -18.63 13.69 15.66
C ASP A 65 -17.57 14.33 16.56
N TYR A 66 -18.02 14.93 17.66
CA TYR A 66 -17.16 15.56 18.67
C TYR A 66 -16.39 14.54 19.54
N GLY A 67 -16.70 13.25 19.46
CA GLY A 67 -15.99 12.20 20.19
C GLY A 67 -14.66 11.84 19.53
N THR A 68 -14.53 12.11 18.23
CA THR A 68 -13.31 11.85 17.47
C THR A 68 -12.45 13.11 17.38
N SER A 69 -11.23 13.05 17.90
CA SER A 69 -10.29 14.20 17.91
C SER A 69 -9.32 14.20 16.72
N THR A 70 -8.89 13.03 16.26
CA THR A 70 -7.89 12.88 15.19
C THR A 70 -8.21 11.69 14.29
N ILE A 71 -8.09 11.88 12.97
CA ILE A 71 -8.31 10.83 11.98
C ILE A 71 -7.07 10.67 11.10
N PHE A 72 -6.64 9.42 10.89
CA PHE A 72 -5.58 9.04 9.97
C PHE A 72 -6.19 8.37 8.75
N LEU A 73 -5.89 8.86 7.54
CA LEU A 73 -6.46 8.35 6.29
C LEU A 73 -5.39 8.03 5.24
N SER A 74 -5.64 6.98 4.46
CA SER A 74 -4.92 6.65 3.23
C SER A 74 -5.47 7.44 2.03
N PRO A 75 -4.72 7.54 0.91
CA PRO A 75 -5.20 8.15 -0.32
C PRO A 75 -6.54 7.58 -0.81
N SER A 76 -6.69 6.26 -0.83
CA SER A 76 -7.92 5.56 -1.28
C SER A 76 -9.16 5.88 -0.46
N SER A 77 -9.00 6.42 0.76
CA SER A 77 -10.11 6.80 1.61
C SER A 77 -10.87 8.04 1.12
N MET A 78 -10.29 8.77 0.15
CA MET A 78 -10.78 10.05 -0.36
C MET A 78 -11.11 10.02 -1.86
N ASN A 79 -12.01 9.14 -2.25
CA ASN A 79 -12.42 8.93 -3.64
C ASN A 79 -13.54 9.83 -4.17
N THR A 80 -14.27 10.54 -3.29
CA THR A 80 -15.39 11.39 -3.70
C THR A 80 -15.34 12.76 -3.05
N MET A 81 -15.75 13.79 -3.79
CA MET A 81 -15.86 15.17 -3.29
C MET A 81 -16.77 15.28 -2.06
N GLY A 82 -17.86 14.50 -2.01
CA GLY A 82 -18.79 14.51 -0.88
C GLY A 82 -18.15 14.05 0.43
N ARG A 83 -17.22 13.09 0.37
CA ARG A 83 -16.44 12.68 1.54
C ARG A 83 -15.44 13.75 1.96
N ALA A 84 -14.81 14.39 0.99
CA ALA A 84 -13.84 15.46 1.23
C ALA A 84 -14.50 16.68 1.91
N LYS A 85 -15.67 17.10 1.43
CA LYS A 85 -16.47 18.17 2.05
C LYS A 85 -16.80 17.87 3.50
N ARG A 86 -17.40 16.70 3.77
CA ARG A 86 -17.74 16.29 5.14
C ARG A 86 -16.52 16.26 6.05
N LEU A 87 -15.37 15.82 5.54
CA LEU A 87 -14.13 15.81 6.28
C LEU A 87 -13.64 17.23 6.60
N MET A 88 -13.69 18.13 5.62
CA MET A 88 -13.33 19.54 5.83
C MET A 88 -14.27 20.23 6.81
N ASP A 89 -15.58 19.99 6.74
CA ASP A 89 -16.55 20.52 7.71
C ASP A 89 -16.19 20.11 9.15
N TRP A 90 -15.66 18.89 9.34
CA TRP A 90 -15.21 18.40 10.64
C TRP A 90 -13.86 19.02 11.08
N VAL A 91 -12.92 19.18 10.14
CA VAL A 91 -11.65 19.88 10.41
C VAL A 91 -11.90 21.34 10.82
N GLU A 92 -12.81 22.04 10.13
CA GLU A 92 -13.22 23.40 10.46
C GLU A 92 -13.84 23.52 11.86
N GLN A 93 -14.42 22.43 12.38
CA GLN A 93 -14.95 22.33 13.74
C GLN A 93 -13.88 21.97 14.80
N GLY A 94 -12.60 21.88 14.41
CA GLY A 94 -11.47 21.60 15.30
C GLY A 94 -10.94 20.16 15.25
N GLY A 95 -11.45 19.33 14.34
CA GLY A 95 -10.93 18.00 14.09
C GLY A 95 -9.52 18.03 13.48
N HIS A 96 -8.66 17.09 13.88
CA HIS A 96 -7.29 17.00 13.34
C HIS A 96 -7.19 15.91 12.28
N LEU A 97 -6.87 16.29 11.04
CA LEU A 97 -6.68 15.35 9.94
C LEU A 97 -5.20 15.05 9.69
N VAL A 98 -4.85 13.76 9.66
CA VAL A 98 -3.57 13.25 9.14
C VAL A 98 -3.86 12.47 7.86
N PHE A 99 -3.51 13.05 6.72
CA PHE A 99 -3.76 12.45 5.40
C PHE A 99 -2.44 12.01 4.76
N MET A 100 -2.36 10.74 4.38
CA MET A 100 -1.21 10.19 3.64
C MET A 100 -1.36 10.54 2.16
N ILE A 101 -0.32 11.09 1.53
CA ILE A 101 -0.28 11.37 0.08
C ILE A 101 -0.01 10.09 -0.71
N SER A 102 0.78 9.18 -0.13
CA SER A 102 1.10 7.87 -0.69
C SER A 102 1.30 6.87 0.45
N GLY A 103 1.08 5.59 0.16
CA GLY A 103 1.13 4.51 1.15
C GLY A 103 -0.10 4.51 2.07
N GLY A 104 0.00 3.82 3.20
CA GLY A 104 -1.12 3.67 4.14
C GLY A 104 -2.25 2.75 3.63
N GLU A 105 -2.09 2.17 2.43
CA GLU A 105 -3.06 1.26 1.85
C GLU A 105 -3.05 -0.12 2.51
N ARG A 106 -4.23 -0.74 2.63
CA ARG A 106 -4.35 -2.09 3.19
C ARG A 106 -3.59 -3.14 2.39
N SER A 107 -3.47 -2.96 1.07
CA SER A 107 -2.71 -3.82 0.16
C SER A 107 -1.26 -3.37 -0.03
N GLY A 108 -0.86 -2.25 0.56
CA GLY A 108 0.47 -1.67 0.45
C GLY A 108 1.54 -2.61 0.99
N ASN A 109 2.66 -2.69 0.30
CA ASN A 109 3.81 -3.48 0.70
C ASN A 109 5.10 -2.72 0.43
N ASP A 110 5.68 -2.14 1.48
CA ASP A 110 6.92 -1.36 1.39
C ASP A 110 8.14 -2.20 0.98
N PHE A 111 8.03 -3.54 1.04
CA PHE A 111 9.07 -4.48 0.62
C PHE A 111 9.01 -4.82 -0.86
N GLN A 112 7.96 -4.38 -1.57
CA GLN A 112 7.81 -4.51 -3.00
C GLN A 112 7.42 -3.15 -3.56
N ILE A 113 8.41 -2.26 -3.68
CA ILE A 113 8.25 -0.97 -4.35
C ILE A 113 8.00 -1.28 -5.84
N LYS A 114 6.74 -1.45 -6.20
CA LYS A 114 6.31 -1.21 -7.56
C LYS A 114 6.23 0.30 -7.70
N PRO A 115 6.75 0.90 -8.79
CA PRO A 115 6.42 2.27 -9.09
C PRO A 115 4.90 2.32 -9.23
N THR A 116 4.23 2.83 -8.19
CA THR A 116 2.84 3.22 -8.28
C THR A 116 2.83 4.43 -9.19
N SER A 117 2.55 4.22 -10.48
CA SER A 117 2.11 5.31 -11.35
C SER A 117 0.74 5.73 -10.83
N TRP A 118 0.73 6.70 -9.93
CA TRP A 118 -0.49 7.42 -9.61
C TRP A 118 -0.77 8.28 -10.84
N SER A 119 -1.76 7.93 -11.65
CA SER A 119 -2.48 8.95 -12.39
C SER A 119 -3.26 9.76 -11.34
N MET A 120 -2.56 10.70 -10.68
CA MET A 120 -3.13 11.63 -9.70
C MET A 120 -4.28 12.47 -10.27
N PHE A 121 -4.51 12.34 -11.58
CA PHE A 121 -5.45 13.07 -12.41
C PHE A 121 -6.60 12.20 -12.98
N ASP A 122 -6.76 10.95 -12.53
CA ASP A 122 -7.96 10.17 -12.89
C ASP A 122 -9.21 10.66 -12.14
N GLU A 123 -10.39 10.44 -12.71
CA GLU A 123 -11.70 10.86 -12.20
C GLU A 123 -11.98 10.36 -10.76
N GLU A 124 -11.35 9.24 -10.36
CA GLU A 124 -11.38 8.68 -9.01
C GLU A 124 -10.67 9.55 -7.94
N SER A 125 -9.87 10.54 -8.35
CA SER A 125 -9.13 11.43 -7.45
C SER A 125 -9.89 12.71 -7.07
N SER A 126 -11.15 12.86 -7.52
CA SER A 126 -11.96 14.08 -7.30
C SER A 126 -12.06 14.54 -5.84
N GLY A 127 -12.10 13.60 -4.89
CA GLY A 127 -12.11 13.91 -3.46
C GLY A 127 -10.76 14.45 -2.96
N MET A 128 -9.67 13.83 -3.38
CA MET A 128 -8.31 14.20 -2.98
C MET A 128 -7.92 15.57 -3.53
N LEU A 129 -8.20 15.82 -4.82
CA LEU A 129 -7.93 17.11 -5.45
C LEU A 129 -8.68 18.24 -4.74
N TYR A 130 -9.97 18.02 -4.42
CA TYR A 130 -10.74 18.98 -3.64
C TYR A 130 -10.12 19.23 -2.26
N LEU A 131 -9.69 18.16 -1.56
CA LEU A 131 -9.04 18.28 -0.26
C LEU A 131 -7.77 19.15 -0.34
N PHE A 132 -6.92 18.91 -1.33
CA PHE A 132 -5.68 19.67 -1.52
C PHE A 132 -5.96 21.13 -1.86
N GLU A 133 -6.93 21.41 -2.72
CA GLU A 133 -7.37 22.77 -3.01
C GLU A 133 -7.80 23.52 -1.73
N GLN A 134 -8.63 22.89 -0.89
CA GLN A 134 -9.07 23.49 0.37
C GLN A 134 -7.93 23.71 1.38
N LEU A 135 -6.91 22.84 1.36
CA LEU A 135 -5.73 22.95 2.22
C LEU A 135 -4.66 23.89 1.64
N GLY A 136 -4.86 24.45 0.43
CA GLY A 136 -3.86 25.26 -0.25
C GLY A 136 -2.60 24.48 -0.66
N VAL A 137 -2.74 23.17 -0.89
CA VAL A 137 -1.66 22.29 -1.35
C VAL A 137 -1.70 22.22 -2.88
N GLU A 138 -0.64 22.70 -3.52
CA GLU A 138 -0.46 22.59 -4.96
C GLU A 138 0.16 21.23 -5.32
N VAL A 139 -0.44 20.53 -6.27
CA VAL A 139 0.09 19.28 -6.82
C VAL A 139 0.94 19.61 -8.03
N VAL A 140 2.22 19.24 -7.98
CA VAL A 140 3.17 19.43 -9.08
C VAL A 140 3.51 18.07 -9.70
N ASP A 141 3.33 17.96 -11.01
CA ASP A 141 3.81 16.80 -11.78
C ASP A 141 5.30 16.98 -12.08
N LEU A 142 6.12 16.04 -11.59
CA LEU A 142 7.58 16.08 -11.72
C LEU A 142 8.06 15.43 -13.03
N ASP A 143 7.18 14.73 -13.78
CA ASP A 143 7.55 14.01 -15.00
C ASP A 143 7.40 14.86 -16.28
N THR A 144 7.10 16.15 -16.14
CA THR A 144 6.93 17.11 -17.26
C THR A 144 8.19 17.91 -17.67
N GLU A 145 9.40 17.52 -17.22
CA GLU A 145 10.68 18.08 -17.70
C GLU A 145 11.41 17.16 -18.72
#